data_AF-A0A6G3ZXK3-F1
#
_entry.id   AF-A0A6G3ZXK3-F1
#
_cell.length_a   1.000
_cell.length_b   1.000
_cell.length_c   1.000
_cell.angle_alpha   90.00
_cell.angle_beta   90.00
_cell.angle_gamma   90.00
#
_symmetry.space_group_name_H-M   'P 1'
#
loop_
_entity.id
_entity.type
_entity.pdbx_description
1 polymer ?
#
loop_
_entity_poly.entity_id
_entity_poly.type
_entity_poly.pdbx_seq_one_letter_code
_entity_poly.pdbx_strand_id
1 'polypeptide(L)'
;MGAKLITFVLNTMRERANDPTNAKYWLPPKLEGLEKSDGQGKQLPFHADQWSLGELQDTGGQTIREAIENAWWSLVGKMAPKAVPPTDMSLFMPISNPAKPWPELTINGIIVNGLHNIWVLPDAPVNVTENGYDVLVTLETGFYDGLDHQDGHDHNPALPQMQLTGSYELKMSVCAASKSNPASCTDVRLTLPRLDWPVQDITGTGDMTVHIHNFYIDAKVHIAVDGKADDQAGRTVNVKVKSLNVRGQAPGEVPSYVLDPDSLTIHTILNQTIKDIWKVQVINAFENPQTHRSFTEHINTMLNGEDNLNRIGEMLSSQLLKAFDDTLGVVPQGQLPDDAGQRGTNPVDQYAFDRLRYALNSPASPYYLPIALGRIKDPKLDPYQAEVISLGDQSYEGIQFHDLRLSQVQITGLSNLTAPADRLVLDCSLIHLHLQLARPPIIATGQFSMTPQGGTDALTGNLSLRIGSATAQAAILFGGDVLEALRADFQALSLSANSADITISVQIDSAFQDVINAILNQDDIKLKAVESINDNIAQNLQRISDEITTDIQRLIAENLD
;
A
#
# COMPACT_ATOMS: atom_id res chain seq x y z
N MET A 1 -12.54 -4.82 -14.10
CA MET A 1 -11.20 -5.07 -13.53
C MET A 1 -11.23 -5.50 -12.05
N GLY A 2 -12.40 -5.62 -11.40
CA GLY A 2 -12.50 -6.12 -10.02
C GLY A 2 -11.59 -5.37 -9.05
N ALA A 3 -11.15 -6.03 -7.98
CA ALA A 3 -10.13 -5.51 -7.07
C ALA A 3 -8.69 -5.74 -7.57
N LYS A 4 -8.49 -6.36 -8.74
CA LYS A 4 -7.17 -6.92 -9.14
C LYS A 4 -6.06 -5.89 -9.24
N LEU A 5 -6.30 -4.76 -9.91
CA LEU A 5 -5.29 -3.72 -10.09
C LEU A 5 -4.84 -3.15 -8.75
N ILE A 6 -5.79 -2.78 -7.89
CA ILE A 6 -5.44 -2.20 -6.59
C ILE A 6 -4.81 -3.24 -5.66
N THR A 7 -5.21 -4.51 -5.73
CA THR A 7 -4.55 -5.60 -5.01
C THR A 7 -3.09 -5.74 -5.46
N PHE A 8 -2.83 -5.72 -6.77
CA PHE A 8 -1.47 -5.72 -7.31
C PHE A 8 -0.64 -4.55 -6.77
N VAL A 9 -1.19 -3.33 -6.81
CA VAL A 9 -0.50 -2.14 -6.29
C VAL A 9 -0.23 -2.27 -4.79
N LEU A 10 -1.22 -2.68 -4.00
CA LEU A 10 -1.08 -2.82 -2.55
C LEU A 10 -0.02 -3.85 -2.17
N ASN A 11 -0.02 -5.03 -2.78
CA ASN A 11 0.95 -6.08 -2.48
C ASN A 11 2.37 -5.69 -2.93
N THR A 12 2.49 -5.09 -4.12
CA THR A 12 3.77 -4.57 -4.62
C THR A 12 4.34 -3.50 -3.69
N MET A 13 3.50 -2.57 -3.23
CA MET A 13 3.94 -1.52 -2.32
C MET A 13 4.16 -2.01 -0.89
N ARG A 14 3.43 -3.05 -0.42
CA ARG A 14 3.57 -3.63 0.92
C ARG A 14 5.01 -4.08 1.17
N GLU A 15 5.58 -4.84 0.24
CA GLU A 15 6.96 -5.35 0.37
C GLU A 15 7.96 -4.21 0.56
N ARG A 16 7.80 -3.14 -0.20
CA ARG A 16 8.67 -1.95 -0.16
C ARG A 16 8.41 -1.08 1.07
N ALA A 17 7.17 -0.99 1.52
CA ALA A 17 6.79 -0.33 2.76
C ALA A 17 7.37 -1.03 3.99
N ASN A 18 7.65 -2.33 3.87
CA ASN A 18 8.18 -3.19 4.91
C ASN A 18 9.70 -3.42 4.81
N ASP A 19 10.37 -2.95 3.75
CA ASP A 19 11.79 -3.19 3.51
C ASP A 19 12.67 -2.04 4.04
N PRO A 20 13.48 -2.27 5.11
CA PRO A 20 14.39 -1.25 5.65
C PRO A 20 15.46 -0.74 4.68
N THR A 21 15.78 -1.51 3.64
CA THR A 21 16.76 -1.12 2.61
C THR A 21 16.15 -0.17 1.58
N ASN A 22 14.82 -0.19 1.43
CA ASN A 22 14.08 0.70 0.54
C ASN A 22 13.76 2.04 1.24
N ALA A 23 14.75 2.92 1.38
CA ALA A 23 14.57 4.24 2.00
C ALA A 23 13.49 5.12 1.33
N LYS A 24 13.12 4.77 0.09
CA LYS A 24 12.14 5.51 -0.70
C LYS A 24 10.72 5.28 -0.21
N TYR A 25 10.34 4.06 0.14
CA TYR A 25 8.97 3.70 0.53
C TYR A 25 8.84 3.07 1.91
N TRP A 26 9.94 2.69 2.57
CA TRP A 26 9.90 2.13 3.93
C TRP A 26 9.07 3.01 4.86
N LEU A 27 8.04 2.43 5.47
CA LEU A 27 6.98 3.16 6.15
C LEU A 27 7.44 3.86 7.45
N PRO A 28 8.28 3.26 8.32
CA PRO A 28 8.67 3.86 9.59
C PRO A 28 9.27 5.27 9.47
N PRO A 29 10.28 5.53 8.60
CA PRO A 29 10.80 6.89 8.43
C PRO A 29 9.78 7.87 7.83
N LYS A 30 8.81 7.39 7.03
CA LYS A 30 7.75 8.27 6.51
C LYS A 30 6.81 8.73 7.62
N LEU A 31 6.42 7.82 8.51
CA LEU A 31 5.59 8.12 9.67
C LEU A 31 6.31 9.02 10.68
N GLU A 32 7.58 8.73 10.99
CA GLU A 32 8.41 9.58 11.85
C GLU A 32 8.62 10.98 11.24
N GLY A 33 8.68 11.06 9.91
CA GLY A 33 8.84 12.30 9.18
C GLY A 33 7.61 13.23 9.20
N LEU A 34 6.43 12.74 9.56
CA LEU A 34 5.19 13.51 9.56
C LEU A 34 5.27 14.73 10.50
N GLU A 35 4.82 15.87 10.01
CA GLU A 35 4.80 17.13 10.75
C GLU A 35 3.37 17.50 11.16
N LYS A 36 3.25 18.15 12.32
CA LYS A 36 1.96 18.64 12.82
C LYS A 36 1.35 19.67 11.86
N SER A 37 0.02 19.83 11.92
CA SER A 37 -0.72 20.79 11.10
C SER A 37 -0.27 22.24 11.33
N ASP A 38 0.13 22.56 12.56
CA ASP A 38 0.60 23.88 13.00
C ASP A 38 2.08 24.17 12.67
N GLY A 39 2.80 23.20 12.09
CA GLY A 39 4.24 23.30 11.81
C GLY A 39 5.12 23.28 13.06
N GLN A 40 4.58 23.01 14.25
CA GLN A 40 5.32 23.03 15.51
C GLN A 40 5.90 21.65 15.86
N GLY A 41 6.61 21.05 14.90
CA GLY A 41 7.37 19.81 15.09
C GLY A 41 6.69 18.57 14.51
N LYS A 42 7.14 17.40 14.98
CA LYS A 42 6.74 16.08 14.47
C LYS A 42 5.42 15.60 15.06
N GLN A 43 4.68 14.82 14.27
CA GLN A 43 3.43 14.18 14.66
C GLN A 43 3.67 13.06 15.69
N LEU A 44 4.78 12.33 15.53
CA LEU A 44 5.23 11.29 16.44
C LEU A 44 6.51 11.75 17.19
N PRO A 45 6.69 11.37 18.47
CA PRO A 45 5.76 10.63 19.31
C PRO A 45 4.49 11.45 19.64
N PHE A 46 3.41 10.77 20.03
CA PHE A 46 2.21 11.49 20.48
C PHE A 46 2.39 12.03 21.89
N HIS A 47 1.83 13.20 22.13
CA HIS A 47 1.81 13.87 23.41
C HIS A 47 0.37 14.15 23.83
N ALA A 48 0.06 13.91 25.11
CA ALA A 48 -1.19 14.34 25.71
C ALA A 48 -0.95 14.88 27.12
N ASP A 49 -1.65 15.95 27.47
CA ASP A 49 -1.45 16.60 28.78
C ASP A 49 -1.94 15.72 29.92
N GLN A 50 -3.12 15.09 29.76
CA GLN A 50 -3.74 14.28 30.78
C GLN A 50 -4.70 13.24 30.19
N TRP A 51 -4.65 12.02 30.72
CA TRP A 51 -5.66 10.97 30.54
C TRP A 51 -6.28 10.63 31.89
N SER A 52 -7.60 10.77 32.00
CA SER A 52 -8.35 10.16 33.09
C SER A 52 -8.73 8.75 32.67
N LEU A 53 -8.30 7.75 33.46
CA LEU A 53 -8.66 6.35 33.25
C LEU A 53 -9.95 5.98 34.00
N GLY A 54 -10.56 6.96 34.66
CA GLY A 54 -11.80 6.84 35.42
C GLY A 54 -11.63 6.12 36.77
N GLU A 55 -12.78 5.81 37.37
CA GLU A 55 -12.89 5.04 38.60
C GLU A 55 -12.71 3.54 38.32
N LEU A 56 -11.85 2.86 39.05
CA LEU A 56 -11.66 1.41 38.95
C LEU A 56 -12.75 0.70 39.75
N GLN A 57 -13.81 0.25 39.08
CA GLN A 57 -15.02 -0.28 39.75
C GLN A 57 -15.09 -1.81 39.82
N ASP A 58 -14.13 -2.49 39.19
CA ASP A 58 -14.08 -3.94 39.09
C ASP A 58 -13.39 -4.61 40.30
N THR A 59 -13.15 -5.92 40.21
CA THR A 59 -12.48 -6.69 41.28
C THR A 59 -11.07 -6.18 41.60
N GLY A 60 -10.34 -5.66 40.60
CA GLY A 60 -9.03 -5.06 40.83
C GLY A 60 -9.16 -3.74 41.60
N GLY A 61 -10.14 -2.92 41.24
CA GLY A 61 -10.51 -1.73 41.98
C GLY A 61 -10.90 -2.01 43.43
N GLN A 62 -11.71 -3.05 43.68
CA GLN A 62 -12.05 -3.51 45.04
C GLN A 62 -10.81 -3.93 45.84
N THR A 63 -9.87 -4.63 45.22
CA THR A 63 -8.61 -5.05 45.87
C THR A 63 -7.78 -3.84 46.30
N ILE A 64 -7.63 -2.86 45.41
CA ILE A 64 -6.92 -1.60 45.69
C ILE A 64 -7.59 -0.85 46.83
N ARG A 65 -8.91 -0.76 46.77
CA ARG A 65 -9.76 -0.10 47.76
C ARG A 65 -9.55 -0.67 49.16
N GLU A 66 -9.68 -1.97 49.32
CA GLU A 66 -9.49 -2.67 50.61
C GLU A 66 -8.05 -2.52 51.14
N ALA A 67 -7.06 -2.54 50.26
CA ALA A 67 -5.67 -2.35 50.66
C ALA A 67 -5.42 -0.93 51.20
N ILE A 68 -5.94 0.10 50.53
CA ILE A 68 -5.81 1.51 50.96
C ILE A 68 -6.58 1.75 52.26
N GLU A 69 -7.80 1.23 52.40
CA GLU A 69 -8.59 1.29 53.65
C GLU A 69 -7.81 0.72 54.84
N ASN A 70 -7.26 -0.49 54.68
CA ASN A 70 -6.49 -1.16 55.73
C ASN A 70 -5.19 -0.43 56.07
N ALA A 71 -4.47 0.07 55.06
CA ALA A 71 -3.25 0.84 55.26
C ALA A 71 -3.52 2.15 56.01
N TRP A 72 -4.58 2.87 55.64
CA TRP A 72 -5.01 4.08 56.33
C TRP A 72 -5.43 3.78 57.77
N TRP A 73 -6.19 2.71 58.00
CA TRP A 73 -6.61 2.33 59.35
C TRP A 73 -5.45 1.99 60.28
N SER A 74 -4.40 1.36 59.75
CA SER A 74 -3.14 1.12 60.47
C SER A 74 -2.48 2.43 60.90
N LEU A 75 -2.55 3.48 60.07
CA LEU A 75 -2.05 4.82 60.42
C LEU A 75 -2.93 5.50 61.47
N VAL A 76 -4.25 5.43 61.32
CA VAL A 76 -5.21 5.92 62.33
C VAL A 76 -4.92 5.27 63.69
N GLY A 77 -4.76 3.95 63.73
CA GLY A 77 -4.44 3.21 64.96
C GLY A 77 -3.15 3.68 65.65
N LYS A 78 -2.12 4.07 64.88
CA LYS A 78 -0.88 4.64 65.43
C LYS A 78 -1.06 6.05 66.00
N MET A 79 -1.97 6.84 65.43
CA MET A 79 -2.27 8.21 65.86
C MET A 79 -3.35 8.28 66.95
N ALA A 80 -4.18 7.25 67.08
CA ALA A 80 -5.31 7.17 68.00
C ALA A 80 -5.01 7.55 69.45
N PRO A 81 -3.87 7.14 70.07
CA PRO A 81 -3.55 7.54 71.44
C PRO A 81 -3.36 9.06 71.64
N LYS A 82 -3.22 9.82 70.55
CA LYS A 82 -3.05 11.29 70.54
C LYS A 82 -4.31 12.03 70.06
N ALA A 83 -5.43 11.34 69.89
CA ALA A 83 -6.69 11.93 69.42
C ALA A 83 -7.25 12.93 70.45
N VAL A 84 -7.82 14.04 69.97
CA VAL A 84 -8.54 15.02 70.78
C VAL A 84 -9.97 15.20 70.24
N PRO A 85 -11.01 14.95 71.04
CA PRO A 85 -10.99 14.35 72.39
C PRO A 85 -10.53 12.87 72.35
N PRO A 86 -10.04 12.32 73.48
CA PRO A 86 -9.74 10.89 73.60
C PRO A 86 -10.97 10.07 73.24
N THR A 87 -10.81 9.14 72.30
CA THR A 87 -11.92 8.36 71.72
C THR A 87 -11.52 6.92 71.57
N ASP A 88 -12.43 6.00 71.89
CA ASP A 88 -12.22 4.57 71.68
C ASP A 88 -12.34 4.22 70.19
N MET A 89 -11.19 4.03 69.52
CA MET A 89 -11.14 3.68 68.10
C MET A 89 -11.71 2.30 67.79
N SER A 90 -11.91 1.43 68.79
CA SER A 90 -12.53 0.12 68.58
C SER A 90 -13.99 0.20 68.13
N LEU A 91 -14.64 1.37 68.31
CA LEU A 91 -16.01 1.65 67.87
C LEU A 91 -16.13 1.97 66.38
N PHE A 92 -15.00 2.17 65.69
CA PHE A 92 -14.95 2.59 64.30
C PHE A 92 -14.26 1.53 63.43
N MET A 93 -14.44 1.66 62.12
CA MET A 93 -13.78 0.83 61.10
C MET A 93 -13.50 1.69 59.85
N PRO A 94 -12.49 1.33 59.04
CA PRO A 94 -12.29 2.00 57.76
C PRO A 94 -13.36 1.55 56.77
N ILE A 95 -13.85 2.50 55.98
CA ILE A 95 -14.61 2.25 54.77
C ILE A 95 -14.13 3.20 53.69
N SER A 96 -14.42 2.90 52.45
CA SER A 96 -14.37 3.88 51.37
C SER A 96 -15.43 4.95 51.59
N ASN A 97 -15.09 6.20 51.27
CA ASN A 97 -16.06 7.28 51.32
C ASN A 97 -17.24 6.96 50.37
N PRO A 98 -18.48 6.83 50.87
CA PRO A 98 -19.63 6.46 50.03
C PRO A 98 -19.89 7.43 48.86
N ALA A 99 -19.43 8.68 48.97
CA ALA A 99 -19.54 9.67 47.90
C ALA A 99 -18.49 9.50 46.78
N LYS A 100 -17.37 8.82 47.06
CA LYS A 100 -16.27 8.53 46.12
C LYS A 100 -15.69 7.14 46.45
N PRO A 101 -16.46 6.06 46.22
CA PRO A 101 -16.14 4.75 46.78
C PRO A 101 -15.04 4.00 46.03
N TRP A 102 -14.59 4.52 44.88
CA TRP A 102 -13.66 3.84 43.99
C TRP A 102 -12.35 4.62 43.83
N PRO A 103 -11.22 3.92 43.68
CA PRO A 103 -9.96 4.58 43.34
C PRO A 103 -10.01 5.12 41.90
N GLU A 104 -9.46 6.31 41.71
CA GLU A 104 -9.38 7.01 40.42
C GLU A 104 -7.92 7.08 39.98
N LEU A 105 -7.64 6.66 38.74
CA LEU A 105 -6.31 6.71 38.15
C LEU A 105 -6.27 7.78 37.05
N THR A 106 -5.34 8.72 37.17
CA THR A 106 -5.05 9.75 36.17
C THR A 106 -3.58 9.66 35.78
N ILE A 107 -3.29 9.95 34.52
CA ILE A 107 -1.92 10.04 33.99
C ILE A 107 -1.75 11.44 33.38
N ASN A 108 -0.60 12.04 33.60
CA ASN A 108 -0.24 13.38 33.14
C ASN A 108 1.05 13.34 32.33
N GLY A 109 1.19 14.28 31.39
CA GLY A 109 2.39 14.42 30.55
C GLY A 109 2.69 13.16 29.74
N ILE A 110 1.67 12.59 29.11
CA ILE A 110 1.75 11.32 28.39
C ILE A 110 2.60 11.49 27.14
N ILE A 111 3.52 10.55 26.93
CA ILE A 111 4.23 10.37 25.67
C ILE A 111 3.98 8.94 25.18
N VAL A 112 3.42 8.78 23.99
CA VAL A 112 3.30 7.48 23.31
C VAL A 112 4.36 7.39 22.23
N ASN A 113 5.33 6.51 22.44
CA ASN A 113 6.46 6.29 21.55
C ASN A 113 6.37 4.91 20.87
N GLY A 114 7.11 4.74 19.77
CA GLY A 114 7.19 3.48 19.02
C GLY A 114 6.13 3.30 17.93
N LEU A 115 5.20 4.24 17.76
CA LEU A 115 4.12 4.14 16.77
C LEU A 115 4.57 4.16 15.31
N HIS A 116 5.81 4.55 15.02
CA HIS A 116 6.37 4.47 13.67
C HIS A 116 6.93 3.08 13.35
N ASN A 117 7.22 2.26 14.37
CA ASN A 117 7.70 0.90 14.22
C ASN A 117 6.53 0.01 13.75
N ILE A 118 6.19 0.10 12.46
CA ILE A 118 5.01 -0.52 11.85
C ILE A 118 5.41 -1.46 10.72
N TRP A 119 4.84 -2.66 10.75
CA TRP A 119 4.83 -3.63 9.67
C TRP A 119 3.44 -3.76 9.06
N VAL A 120 3.35 -3.80 7.73
CA VAL A 120 2.09 -3.96 7.00
C VAL A 120 1.83 -5.45 6.76
N LEU A 121 0.71 -5.97 7.27
CA LEU A 121 0.34 -7.38 7.08
C LEU A 121 -0.19 -7.66 5.65
N PRO A 122 -0.07 -8.91 5.18
CA PRO A 122 -0.57 -9.34 3.87
C PRO A 122 -2.11 -9.34 3.78
N ASP A 123 -2.61 -9.58 2.56
CA ASP A 123 -4.02 -9.91 2.27
C ASP A 123 -5.05 -8.86 2.71
N ALA A 124 -4.73 -7.58 2.52
CA ALA A 124 -5.63 -6.47 2.79
C ALA A 124 -6.96 -6.63 2.02
N PRO A 125 -8.11 -6.74 2.70
CA PRO A 125 -9.41 -6.81 2.02
C PRO A 125 -9.69 -5.54 1.23
N VAL A 126 -10.16 -5.72 -0.02
CA VAL A 126 -10.51 -4.63 -0.94
C VAL A 126 -11.96 -4.73 -1.36
N ASN A 127 -12.69 -3.63 -1.21
CA ASN A 127 -14.04 -3.45 -1.74
C ASN A 127 -14.03 -2.41 -2.86
N VAL A 128 -14.60 -2.78 -4.01
CA VAL A 128 -14.78 -1.85 -5.14
C VAL A 128 -15.99 -0.96 -4.86
N THR A 129 -15.82 0.35 -5.04
CA THR A 129 -16.88 1.36 -4.90
C THR A 129 -17.04 2.13 -6.22
N GLU A 130 -18.12 2.90 -6.36
CA GLU A 130 -18.36 3.72 -7.56
C GLU A 130 -17.25 4.75 -7.79
N ASN A 131 -16.64 5.27 -6.72
CA ASN A 131 -15.65 6.35 -6.78
C ASN A 131 -14.20 5.87 -6.59
N GLY A 132 -13.96 4.56 -6.49
CA GLY A 132 -12.63 3.99 -6.24
C GLY A 132 -12.69 2.76 -5.34
N TYR A 133 -11.86 2.72 -4.29
CA TYR A 133 -11.66 1.53 -3.45
C TYR A 133 -11.76 1.82 -1.96
N ASP A 134 -12.38 0.91 -1.21
CA ASP A 134 -12.27 0.84 0.25
C ASP A 134 -11.36 -0.34 0.63
N VAL A 135 -10.29 -0.05 1.35
CA VAL A 135 -9.25 -1.01 1.73
C VAL A 135 -9.15 -1.07 3.25
N LEU A 136 -9.02 -2.28 3.80
CA LEU A 136 -8.70 -2.51 5.20
C LEU A 136 -7.24 -2.98 5.30
N VAL A 137 -6.35 -2.09 5.70
CA VAL A 137 -4.93 -2.41 5.90
C VAL A 137 -4.70 -2.74 7.37
N THR A 138 -4.14 -3.91 7.66
CA THR A 138 -3.77 -4.28 9.02
C THR A 138 -2.28 -4.00 9.23
N LEU A 139 -1.99 -3.31 10.32
CA LEU A 139 -0.64 -2.91 10.71
C LEU A 139 -0.29 -3.58 12.03
N GLU A 140 0.90 -4.17 12.11
CA GLU A 140 1.51 -4.67 13.33
C GLU A 140 2.53 -3.64 13.83
N THR A 141 2.56 -3.37 15.13
CA THR A 141 3.54 -2.46 15.73
C THR A 141 4.59 -3.20 16.53
N GLY A 142 5.79 -2.62 16.65
CA GLY A 142 6.91 -3.20 17.40
C GLY A 142 7.70 -4.27 16.64
N PHE A 143 7.43 -4.47 15.35
CA PHE A 143 8.04 -5.53 14.53
C PHE A 143 9.56 -5.41 14.39
N TYR A 144 10.08 -4.19 14.23
CA TYR A 144 11.50 -3.90 14.05
C TYR A 144 12.21 -3.85 15.42
N ASP A 145 12.62 -5.01 15.94
CA ASP A 145 13.16 -5.22 17.29
C ASP A 145 14.68 -5.42 17.36
N GLY A 146 15.38 -5.42 16.23
CA GLY A 146 16.82 -5.67 16.16
C GLY A 146 17.21 -7.15 16.15
N LEU A 147 16.25 -8.08 16.13
CA LEU A 147 16.48 -9.52 16.05
C LEU A 147 16.30 -10.01 14.61
N ASP A 148 17.08 -11.03 14.22
CA ASP A 148 16.86 -11.73 12.96
C ASP A 148 15.58 -12.59 13.07
N HIS A 149 14.62 -12.33 12.18
CA HIS A 149 13.36 -13.09 12.10
C HIS A 149 13.48 -14.24 11.08
N GLN A 150 12.84 -15.38 11.34
CA GLN A 150 12.97 -16.60 10.51
C GLN A 150 12.33 -16.47 9.11
N ASP A 151 11.66 -15.36 8.87
CA ASP A 151 10.89 -15.00 7.67
C ASP A 151 11.76 -14.45 6.53
N GLY A 152 13.10 -14.56 6.66
CA GLY A 152 14.05 -14.22 5.59
C GLY A 152 14.53 -12.77 5.62
N HIS A 153 14.26 -12.04 6.72
CA HIS A 153 14.73 -10.68 6.95
C HIS A 153 15.97 -10.70 7.84
N ASP A 154 17.14 -10.96 7.24
CA ASP A 154 18.42 -10.78 7.91
C ASP A 154 18.62 -9.28 8.22
N HIS A 155 19.03 -8.96 9.45
CA HIS A 155 19.43 -7.61 9.90
C HIS A 155 18.28 -6.61 10.07
N ASN A 156 17.24 -7.03 10.79
CA ASN A 156 16.15 -6.16 11.19
C ASN A 156 16.67 -4.94 11.99
N PRO A 157 16.34 -3.68 11.64
CA PRO A 157 16.73 -2.53 12.43
C PRO A 157 16.09 -2.55 13.82
N ALA A 158 16.79 -2.03 14.81
CA ALA A 158 16.25 -1.84 16.16
C ALA A 158 15.53 -0.49 16.24
N LEU A 159 14.22 -0.48 16.02
CA LEU A 159 13.38 0.69 16.20
C LEU A 159 12.78 0.73 17.62
N PRO A 160 12.43 1.92 18.15
CA PRO A 160 11.74 2.04 19.43
C PRO A 160 10.49 1.16 19.51
N GLN A 161 10.39 0.38 20.58
CA GLN A 161 9.22 -0.44 20.88
C GLN A 161 8.07 0.42 21.41
N MET A 162 6.84 -0.09 21.26
CA MET A 162 5.66 0.62 21.73
C MET A 162 5.67 0.79 23.24
N GLN A 163 5.65 2.05 23.69
CA GLN A 163 5.65 2.38 25.11
C GLN A 163 4.89 3.66 25.37
N LEU A 164 4.33 3.74 26.58
CA LEU A 164 3.69 4.92 27.14
C LEU A 164 4.47 5.36 28.37
N THR A 165 4.89 6.61 28.41
CA THR A 165 5.53 7.20 29.61
C THR A 165 4.74 8.39 30.12
N GLY A 166 4.86 8.66 31.42
CA GLY A 166 4.23 9.82 32.04
C GLY A 166 4.28 9.75 33.57
N SER A 167 3.56 10.67 34.22
CA SER A 167 3.39 10.66 35.67
C SER A 167 1.97 10.27 36.03
N TYR A 168 1.79 9.34 36.96
CA TYR A 168 0.48 8.88 37.41
C TYR A 168 0.05 9.55 38.72
N GLU A 169 -1.26 9.56 38.93
CA GLU A 169 -1.91 9.95 40.17
C GLU A 169 -3.04 8.95 40.46
N LEU A 170 -2.92 8.23 41.58
CA LEU A 170 -3.94 7.32 42.10
C LEU A 170 -4.59 7.95 43.33
N LYS A 171 -5.85 8.34 43.19
CA LYS A 171 -6.65 9.02 44.23
C LYS A 171 -7.70 8.09 44.80
N MET A 172 -7.91 8.18 46.11
CA MET A 172 -9.01 7.50 46.78
C MET A 172 -9.44 8.28 48.02
N SER A 173 -10.74 8.33 48.30
CA SER A 173 -11.27 8.92 49.51
C SER A 173 -11.69 7.82 50.48
N VAL A 174 -11.10 7.79 51.68
CA VAL A 174 -11.46 6.87 52.76
C VAL A 174 -12.12 7.62 53.89
N CYS A 175 -12.93 6.93 54.68
CA CYS A 175 -13.42 7.50 55.92
C CYS A 175 -13.61 6.45 57.02
N ALA A 176 -13.71 6.93 58.25
CA ALA A 176 -14.10 6.09 59.37
C ALA A 176 -15.63 5.99 59.43
N ALA A 177 -16.15 4.78 59.56
CA ALA A 177 -17.56 4.52 59.87
C ALA A 177 -17.71 4.05 61.31
N SER A 178 -18.87 4.29 61.90
CA SER A 178 -19.23 3.59 63.15
C SER A 178 -19.47 2.11 62.83
N LYS A 179 -18.97 1.19 63.66
CA LYS A 179 -19.33 -0.23 63.52
C LYS A 179 -20.85 -0.50 63.65
N SER A 180 -21.58 0.41 64.27
CA SER A 180 -23.05 0.36 64.37
C SER A 180 -23.77 0.83 63.09
N ASN A 181 -23.07 1.55 62.22
CA ASN A 181 -23.58 2.00 60.91
C ASN A 181 -22.42 2.05 59.89
N PRO A 182 -22.05 0.90 59.30
CA PRO A 182 -20.89 0.81 58.39
C PRO A 182 -21.16 1.40 56.99
N ALA A 183 -22.37 1.87 56.71
CA ALA A 183 -22.74 2.38 55.38
C ALA A 183 -22.41 3.86 55.16
N SER A 184 -22.06 4.60 56.21
CA SER A 184 -21.76 6.03 56.12
C SER A 184 -20.57 6.42 56.97
N CYS A 185 -19.85 7.45 56.54
CA CYS A 185 -18.83 8.08 57.36
C CYS A 185 -19.43 8.54 58.69
N THR A 186 -18.65 8.46 59.77
CA THR A 186 -19.05 8.95 61.08
C THR A 186 -19.13 10.48 61.11
N ASP A 187 -20.04 11.03 61.89
CA ASP A 187 -20.10 12.47 62.17
C ASP A 187 -19.22 12.89 63.36
N VAL A 188 -18.62 11.92 64.05
CA VAL A 188 -17.73 12.16 65.19
C VAL A 188 -16.49 12.90 64.71
N ARG A 189 -16.24 14.10 65.25
CA ARG A 189 -15.08 14.94 64.90
C ARG A 189 -13.95 14.74 65.91
N LEU A 190 -12.77 14.40 65.39
CA LEU A 190 -11.54 14.23 66.13
C LEU A 190 -10.44 15.01 65.45
N THR A 191 -9.51 15.53 66.24
CA THR A 191 -8.23 16.04 65.73
C THR A 191 -7.18 14.94 65.88
N LEU A 192 -6.66 14.43 64.76
CA LEU A 192 -5.55 13.50 64.71
C LEU A 192 -4.29 14.20 64.15
N PRO A 193 -3.10 14.00 64.74
CA PRO A 193 -1.88 14.56 64.17
C PRO A 193 -1.64 14.02 62.75
N ARG A 194 -1.47 14.92 61.77
CA ARG A 194 -1.11 14.60 60.37
C ARG A 194 -2.12 13.71 59.63
N LEU A 195 -3.35 13.60 60.11
CA LEU A 195 -4.45 12.90 59.45
C LEU A 195 -5.71 13.75 59.51
N ASP A 196 -6.40 13.83 58.38
CA ASP A 196 -7.73 14.38 58.28
C ASP A 196 -8.75 13.32 58.76
N TRP A 197 -9.68 13.76 59.61
CA TRP A 197 -10.70 12.90 60.20
C TRP A 197 -12.08 13.56 60.10
N PRO A 198 -13.16 12.80 59.83
CA PRO A 198 -13.23 11.35 59.65
C PRO A 198 -12.96 10.88 58.23
N VAL A 199 -12.82 11.82 57.29
CA VAL A 199 -12.57 11.57 55.87
C VAL A 199 -11.14 12.01 55.56
N GLN A 200 -10.41 11.18 54.80
CA GLN A 200 -9.10 11.49 54.27
C GLN A 200 -9.10 11.20 52.78
N ASP A 201 -8.71 12.20 51.99
CA ASP A 201 -8.32 11.97 50.61
C ASP A 201 -6.86 11.51 50.58
N ILE A 202 -6.64 10.38 49.93
CA ILE A 202 -5.36 9.71 49.82
C ILE A 202 -4.94 9.77 48.36
N THR A 203 -3.75 10.31 48.12
CA THR A 203 -3.18 10.45 46.78
C THR A 203 -1.80 9.82 46.74
N GLY A 204 -1.60 8.88 45.82
CA GLY A 204 -0.28 8.37 45.43
C GLY A 204 0.12 8.94 44.07
N THR A 205 1.35 9.45 43.94
CA THR A 205 1.89 9.94 42.66
C THR A 205 3.25 9.33 42.37
N GLY A 206 3.63 9.34 41.10
CA GLY A 206 4.95 8.90 40.66
C GLY A 206 5.06 8.92 39.15
N ASP A 207 6.19 8.46 38.65
CA ASP A 207 6.49 8.32 37.24
C ASP A 207 6.39 6.86 36.84
N MET A 208 6.12 6.62 35.55
CA MET A 208 5.92 5.28 35.02
C MET A 208 6.26 5.17 33.54
N THR A 209 6.59 3.94 33.15
CA THR A 209 6.66 3.46 31.78
C THR A 209 5.78 2.22 31.67
N VAL A 210 4.92 2.16 30.67
CA VAL A 210 4.11 1.00 30.31
C VAL A 210 4.55 0.54 28.93
N HIS A 211 4.98 -0.72 28.84
CA HIS A 211 5.24 -1.39 27.57
C HIS A 211 3.94 -1.91 26.99
N ILE A 212 3.76 -1.75 25.68
CA ILE A 212 2.55 -2.17 24.98
C ILE A 212 2.93 -3.29 24.02
N HIS A 213 2.27 -4.43 24.15
CA HIS A 213 2.50 -5.62 23.31
C HIS A 213 1.24 -6.02 22.56
N ASN A 214 1.41 -6.80 21.49
CA ASN A 214 0.32 -7.31 20.64
C ASN A 214 -0.58 -6.17 20.13
N PHE A 215 0.02 -5.06 19.73
CA PHE A 215 -0.70 -3.86 19.32
C PHE A 215 -0.80 -3.82 17.80
N TYR A 216 -2.03 -3.94 17.31
CA TYR A 216 -2.36 -3.91 15.89
C TYR A 216 -3.28 -2.72 15.59
N ILE A 217 -3.13 -2.16 14.38
CA ILE A 217 -4.00 -1.09 13.88
C ILE A 217 -4.68 -1.56 12.60
N ASP A 218 -6.00 -1.56 12.61
CA ASP A 218 -6.83 -1.78 11.42
C ASP A 218 -7.16 -0.41 10.80
N ALA A 219 -6.43 -0.05 9.75
CA ALA A 219 -6.59 1.19 8.99
C ALA A 219 -7.62 1.03 7.89
N LYS A 220 -8.73 1.78 7.99
CA LYS A 220 -9.73 1.88 6.92
C LYS A 220 -9.33 3.02 5.99
N VAL A 221 -9.02 2.68 4.76
CA VAL A 221 -8.51 3.62 3.76
C VAL A 221 -9.46 3.67 2.57
N HIS A 222 -9.72 4.87 2.05
CA HIS A 222 -10.44 5.08 0.81
C HIS A 222 -9.51 5.66 -0.24
N ILE A 223 -9.44 5.03 -1.40
CA ILE A 223 -8.62 5.46 -2.52
C ILE A 223 -9.57 5.93 -3.62
N ALA A 224 -9.40 7.18 -4.05
CA ALA A 224 -10.24 7.82 -5.05
C ALA A 224 -9.40 8.66 -6.01
N VAL A 225 -10.06 9.28 -6.99
CA VAL A 225 -9.46 10.27 -7.89
C VAL A 225 -10.18 11.60 -7.68
N ASP A 226 -9.42 12.62 -7.34
CA ASP A 226 -9.89 14.01 -7.27
C ASP A 226 -9.71 14.69 -8.64
N GLY A 227 -10.55 15.69 -8.90
CA GLY A 227 -10.52 16.48 -10.14
C GLY A 227 -11.30 15.84 -11.30
N LYS A 228 -11.49 16.60 -12.37
CA LYS A 228 -12.13 16.15 -13.61
C LYS A 228 -11.16 16.26 -14.78
N ALA A 229 -11.43 15.53 -15.86
CA ALA A 229 -10.60 15.57 -17.07
C ALA A 229 -10.49 16.98 -17.70
N ASP A 230 -11.49 17.84 -17.49
CA ASP A 230 -11.57 19.22 -17.99
C ASP A 230 -11.12 20.29 -16.98
N ASP A 231 -10.75 19.91 -15.76
CA ASP A 231 -10.34 20.84 -14.71
C ASP A 231 -8.87 21.26 -14.90
N GLN A 232 -8.58 22.55 -14.78
CA GLN A 232 -7.21 23.08 -14.85
C GLN A 232 -6.30 22.48 -13.76
N ALA A 233 -6.88 22.00 -12.66
CA ALA A 233 -6.18 21.28 -11.60
C ALA A 233 -5.66 19.90 -12.04
N GLY A 234 -6.29 19.25 -13.03
CA GLY A 234 -5.99 17.88 -13.46
C GLY A 234 -6.54 16.81 -12.51
N ARG A 235 -6.66 15.57 -13.00
CA ARG A 235 -7.01 14.40 -12.17
C ARG A 235 -5.81 13.95 -11.34
N THR A 236 -6.01 13.61 -10.07
CA THR A 236 -4.97 13.03 -9.19
C THR A 236 -5.53 11.94 -8.31
N VAL A 237 -4.72 10.93 -8.01
CA VAL A 237 -5.08 9.92 -7.01
C VAL A 237 -5.03 10.52 -5.61
N ASN A 238 -6.01 10.18 -4.78
CA ASN A 238 -6.15 10.61 -3.40
C ASN A 238 -6.37 9.39 -2.50
N VAL A 239 -5.74 9.41 -1.33
CA VAL A 239 -5.87 8.41 -0.29
C VAL A 239 -6.38 9.10 0.98
N LYS A 240 -7.58 8.73 1.43
CA LYS A 240 -8.18 9.20 2.67
C LYS A 240 -8.18 8.10 3.72
N VAL A 241 -7.56 8.35 4.87
CA VAL A 241 -7.70 7.46 6.03
C VAL A 241 -9.01 7.78 6.75
N LYS A 242 -9.96 6.86 6.74
CA LYS A 242 -11.29 7.02 7.36
C LYS A 242 -11.24 6.78 8.87
N SER A 243 -10.46 5.79 9.30
CA SER A 243 -10.29 5.47 10.72
C SER A 243 -9.07 4.59 10.94
N LEU A 244 -8.48 4.68 12.13
CA LEU A 244 -7.45 3.77 12.64
C LEU A 244 -7.99 3.07 13.89
N ASN A 245 -8.24 1.76 13.84
CA ASN A 245 -8.81 1.04 14.99
C ASN A 245 -7.74 0.17 15.64
N VAL A 246 -7.38 0.49 16.87
CA VAL A 246 -6.46 -0.29 17.70
C VAL A 246 -7.16 -1.54 18.23
N ARG A 247 -6.44 -2.66 18.16
CA ARG A 247 -6.84 -3.94 18.77
C ARG A 247 -5.63 -4.75 19.22
N GLY A 248 -5.91 -5.80 19.99
CA GLY A 248 -4.99 -6.88 20.32
C GLY A 248 -4.70 -7.79 19.11
N GLN A 249 -4.06 -8.93 19.39
CA GLN A 249 -3.69 -9.91 18.38
C GLN A 249 -4.89 -10.45 17.60
N ALA A 250 -6.00 -10.78 18.29
CA ALA A 250 -7.24 -11.18 17.65
C ALA A 250 -8.28 -10.03 17.57
N PRO A 251 -9.22 -10.08 16.60
CA PRO A 251 -10.33 -9.13 16.53
C PRO A 251 -11.15 -9.12 17.83
N GLY A 252 -11.37 -7.92 18.37
CA GLY A 252 -12.14 -7.72 19.60
C GLY A 252 -11.32 -7.83 20.90
N GLU A 253 -10.05 -8.20 20.82
CA GLU A 253 -9.12 -8.13 21.95
C GLU A 253 -8.51 -6.73 22.09
N VAL A 254 -8.04 -6.40 23.29
CA VAL A 254 -7.23 -5.19 23.54
C VAL A 254 -5.73 -5.55 23.57
N PRO A 255 -4.83 -4.61 23.24
CA PRO A 255 -3.40 -4.80 23.46
C PRO A 255 -3.08 -5.15 24.91
N SER A 256 -1.92 -5.78 25.11
CA SER A 256 -1.39 -6.03 26.45
C SER A 256 -0.60 -4.82 26.91
N TYR A 257 -0.87 -4.35 28.13
CA TYR A 257 -0.18 -3.23 28.76
C TYR A 257 0.54 -3.77 29.99
N VAL A 258 1.85 -3.57 30.05
CA VAL A 258 2.70 -4.07 31.13
C VAL A 258 3.46 -2.91 31.72
N LEU A 259 3.18 -2.59 32.99
CA LEU A 259 3.92 -1.58 33.73
C LEU A 259 5.35 -2.07 33.99
N ASP A 260 6.35 -1.29 33.61
CA ASP A 260 7.75 -1.57 33.96
C ASP A 260 7.99 -1.29 35.46
N PRO A 261 8.22 -2.32 36.29
CA PRO A 261 8.38 -2.15 37.74
C PRO A 261 9.64 -1.36 38.12
N ASP A 262 10.63 -1.27 37.22
CA ASP A 262 11.89 -0.56 37.44
C ASP A 262 11.75 0.94 37.12
N SER A 263 10.85 1.29 36.20
CA SER A 263 10.48 2.69 35.91
C SER A 263 9.58 3.32 36.98
N LEU A 264 8.86 2.49 37.74
CA LEU A 264 7.82 2.95 38.65
C LEU A 264 8.40 3.65 39.90
N THR A 265 8.12 4.94 40.04
CA THR A 265 8.45 5.71 41.25
C THR A 265 7.23 5.94 42.15
N ILE A 266 7.47 6.12 43.45
CA ILE A 266 6.44 6.53 44.43
C ILE A 266 6.90 7.81 45.13
N HIS A 267 6.29 8.94 44.81
CA HIS A 267 6.55 10.24 45.38
C HIS A 267 5.78 10.42 46.69
N THR A 268 6.38 9.99 47.80
CA THR A 268 5.79 10.19 49.14
C THR A 268 6.84 10.42 50.23
N ILE A 269 6.47 11.22 51.23
CA ILE A 269 7.25 11.45 52.46
C ILE A 269 7.10 10.31 53.48
N LEU A 270 6.27 9.31 53.19
CA LEU A 270 5.99 8.16 54.05
C LEU A 270 7.12 7.11 54.02
N ASN A 271 7.11 6.20 55.01
CA ASN A 271 8.15 5.19 55.17
C ASN A 271 8.09 4.07 54.10
N GLN A 272 9.14 3.25 54.02
CA GLN A 272 9.30 2.23 52.97
C GLN A 272 8.15 1.21 52.94
N THR A 273 7.68 0.74 54.09
CA THR A 273 6.56 -0.22 54.17
C THR A 273 5.30 0.30 53.47
N ILE A 274 5.00 1.59 53.60
CA ILE A 274 3.84 2.20 52.93
C ILE A 274 4.10 2.32 51.43
N LYS A 275 5.33 2.67 51.03
CA LYS A 275 5.73 2.71 49.61
C LYS A 275 5.57 1.34 48.94
N ASP A 276 5.94 0.25 49.61
CA ASP A 276 5.83 -1.11 49.05
C ASP A 276 4.36 -1.51 48.84
N ILE A 277 3.48 -1.18 49.80
CA ILE A 277 2.03 -1.40 49.65
C ILE A 277 1.48 -0.59 48.46
N TRP A 278 1.88 0.68 48.34
CA TRP A 278 1.50 1.53 47.22
C TRP A 278 2.00 0.99 45.89
N LYS A 279 3.25 0.52 45.82
CA LYS A 279 3.82 -0.04 44.60
C LYS A 279 2.95 -1.19 44.06
N VAL A 280 2.54 -2.10 44.93
CA VAL A 280 1.64 -3.21 44.56
C VAL A 280 0.28 -2.68 44.07
N GLN A 281 -0.30 -1.68 44.73
CA GLN A 281 -1.60 -1.15 44.31
C GLN A 281 -1.54 -0.40 42.98
N VAL A 282 -0.44 0.31 42.71
CA VAL A 282 -0.23 0.96 41.42
C VAL A 282 -0.07 -0.09 40.32
N ILE A 283 0.75 -1.13 40.52
CA ILE A 283 0.86 -2.24 39.55
C ILE A 283 -0.53 -2.84 39.25
N ASN A 284 -1.29 -3.19 40.30
CA ASN A 284 -2.65 -3.72 40.14
C ASN A 284 -3.60 -2.77 39.41
N ALA A 285 -3.43 -1.45 39.57
CA ALA A 285 -4.24 -0.43 38.90
C ALA A 285 -3.93 -0.36 37.40
N PHE A 286 -2.65 -0.48 37.02
CA PHE A 286 -2.21 -0.47 35.63
C PHE A 286 -2.53 -1.79 34.90
N GLU A 287 -2.38 -2.93 35.56
CA GLU A 287 -2.70 -4.27 35.02
C GLU A 287 -4.22 -4.58 34.99
N ASN A 288 -5.03 -3.60 35.37
CA ASN A 288 -6.48 -3.75 35.43
C ASN A 288 -7.10 -3.79 34.02
N PRO A 289 -8.03 -4.72 33.71
CA PRO A 289 -8.68 -4.79 32.41
C PRO A 289 -9.47 -3.52 32.00
N GLN A 290 -10.01 -2.78 32.96
CA GLN A 290 -10.64 -1.48 32.70
C GLN A 290 -9.59 -0.43 32.29
N THR A 291 -8.43 -0.41 32.95
CA THR A 291 -7.31 0.46 32.59
C THR A 291 -6.80 0.17 31.19
N HIS A 292 -6.63 -1.10 30.81
CA HIS A 292 -6.20 -1.50 29.47
C HIS A 292 -7.17 -1.01 28.38
N ARG A 293 -8.48 -1.15 28.62
CA ARG A 293 -9.52 -0.63 27.73
C ARG A 293 -9.44 0.89 27.60
N SER A 294 -9.30 1.60 28.73
CA SER A 294 -9.19 3.06 28.70
C SER A 294 -7.91 3.54 27.98
N PHE A 295 -6.78 2.85 28.14
CA PHE A 295 -5.59 3.12 27.32
C PHE A 295 -5.86 2.95 25.83
N THR A 296 -6.53 1.86 25.45
CA THR A 296 -6.89 1.59 24.05
C THR A 296 -7.81 2.69 23.50
N GLU A 297 -8.81 3.12 24.27
CA GLU A 297 -9.75 4.19 23.90
C GLU A 297 -9.06 5.54 23.72
N HIS A 298 -8.14 5.91 24.63
CA HIS A 298 -7.37 7.16 24.50
C HIS A 298 -6.44 7.14 23.30
N ILE A 299 -5.72 6.03 23.08
CA ILE A 299 -4.86 5.88 21.89
C ILE A 299 -5.69 5.91 20.61
N ASN A 300 -6.84 5.24 20.56
CA ASN A 300 -7.77 5.32 19.43
C ASN A 300 -8.23 6.76 19.19
N THR A 301 -8.59 7.49 20.23
CA THR A 301 -9.05 8.89 20.12
C THR A 301 -7.96 9.77 19.51
N MET A 302 -6.71 9.63 19.96
CA MET A 302 -5.58 10.36 19.39
C MET A 302 -5.33 10.01 17.93
N LEU A 303 -5.31 8.71 17.60
CA LEU A 303 -5.07 8.24 16.22
C LEU A 303 -6.17 8.70 15.25
N ASN A 304 -7.41 8.81 15.72
CA ASN A 304 -8.55 9.24 14.91
C ASN A 304 -8.80 10.76 14.95
N GLY A 305 -7.88 11.55 15.52
CA GLY A 305 -7.91 13.00 15.37
C GLY A 305 -7.91 13.39 13.88
N GLU A 306 -8.77 14.32 13.48
CA GLU A 306 -8.96 14.70 12.07
C GLU A 306 -7.65 15.11 11.39
N ASP A 307 -6.86 15.96 12.06
CA ASP A 307 -5.54 16.37 11.57
C ASP A 307 -4.60 15.18 11.36
N ASN A 308 -4.62 14.18 12.26
CA ASN A 308 -3.78 13.00 12.15
C ASN A 308 -4.17 12.14 10.93
N LEU A 309 -5.47 11.88 10.76
CA LEU A 309 -5.99 11.12 9.64
C LEU A 309 -5.70 11.81 8.31
N ASN A 310 -5.85 13.13 8.25
CA ASN A 310 -5.56 13.94 7.06
C ASN A 310 -4.07 13.91 6.71
N ARG A 311 -3.17 14.10 7.68
CA ARG A 311 -1.71 14.04 7.46
C ARG A 311 -1.24 12.69 6.93
N ILE A 312 -1.77 11.60 7.49
CA ILE A 312 -1.46 10.25 7.00
C ILE A 312 -2.02 10.08 5.59
N GLY A 313 -3.24 10.55 5.32
CA GLY A 313 -3.84 10.54 3.98
C GLY A 313 -3.03 11.32 2.94
N GLU A 314 -2.58 12.52 3.27
CA GLU A 314 -1.71 13.36 2.41
C GLU A 314 -0.40 12.65 2.09
N MET A 315 0.26 12.07 3.10
CA MET A 315 1.48 11.29 2.92
C MET A 315 1.24 10.08 2.00
N LEU A 316 0.20 9.28 2.27
CA LEU A 316 -0.12 8.11 1.43
C LEU A 316 -0.47 8.50 0.00
N SER A 317 -1.22 9.60 -0.20
CA SER A 317 -1.54 10.16 -1.51
C SER A 317 -0.27 10.55 -2.28
N SER A 318 0.65 11.25 -1.60
CA SER A 318 1.93 11.67 -2.16
C SER A 318 2.81 10.47 -2.52
N GLN A 319 2.89 9.44 -1.66
CA GLN A 319 3.67 8.23 -1.94
C GLN A 319 3.07 7.42 -3.10
N LEU A 320 1.74 7.30 -3.18
CA LEU A 320 1.07 6.61 -4.28
C LEU A 320 1.25 7.35 -5.61
N LEU A 321 1.08 8.67 -5.62
CA LEU A 321 1.34 9.49 -6.79
C LEU A 321 2.81 9.37 -7.23
N LYS A 322 3.75 9.41 -6.28
CA LYS A 322 5.17 9.24 -6.53
C LYS A 322 5.48 7.86 -7.11
N ALA A 323 4.88 6.78 -6.61
CA ALA A 323 5.03 5.45 -7.20
C ALA A 323 4.56 5.39 -8.65
N PHE A 324 3.43 6.03 -8.98
CA PHE A 324 2.99 6.17 -10.37
C PHE A 324 3.94 7.03 -11.21
N ASP A 325 4.45 8.15 -10.68
CA ASP A 325 5.40 9.04 -11.37
C ASP A 325 6.72 8.34 -11.66
N ASP A 326 7.26 7.64 -10.67
CA ASP A 326 8.55 6.95 -10.80
C ASP A 326 8.42 5.74 -11.75
N THR A 327 7.28 5.05 -11.75
CA THR A 327 7.05 3.92 -12.66
C THR A 327 6.73 4.38 -14.07
N LEU A 328 5.63 5.11 -14.26
CA LEU A 328 5.06 5.42 -15.58
C LEU A 328 5.60 6.73 -16.19
N GLY A 329 6.31 7.53 -15.40
CA GLY A 329 6.75 8.87 -15.73
C GLY A 329 5.77 9.94 -15.24
N VAL A 330 6.31 11.14 -14.96
CA VAL A 330 5.53 12.31 -14.54
C VAL A 330 4.59 12.76 -15.66
N VAL A 331 3.33 13.01 -15.32
CA VAL A 331 2.33 13.55 -16.25
C VAL A 331 2.17 15.05 -15.98
N PRO A 332 2.47 15.94 -16.95
CA PRO A 332 2.22 17.35 -16.78
C PRO A 332 0.73 17.63 -16.61
N GLN A 333 0.42 18.69 -15.88
CA GLN A 333 -0.96 19.05 -15.57
C GLN A 333 -1.82 19.20 -16.83
N GLY A 334 -3.00 18.58 -16.82
CA GLY A 334 -3.94 18.59 -17.95
C GLY A 334 -3.53 17.78 -19.18
N GLN A 335 -2.44 17.00 -19.12
CA GLN A 335 -1.98 16.17 -20.25
C GLN A 335 -2.48 14.72 -20.20
N LEU A 336 -3.27 14.34 -19.19
CA LEU A 336 -3.93 13.03 -19.20
C LEU A 336 -4.96 12.98 -20.34
N PRO A 337 -5.04 11.87 -21.10
CA PRO A 337 -6.05 11.68 -22.13
C PRO A 337 -7.49 11.81 -21.59
N ASP A 338 -8.45 12.11 -22.46
CA ASP A 338 -9.87 12.09 -22.10
C ASP A 338 -10.41 10.66 -21.91
N ASP A 339 -11.55 10.54 -21.24
CA ASP A 339 -12.20 9.26 -20.94
C ASP A 339 -13.11 8.75 -22.07
N ALA A 340 -13.01 9.29 -23.29
CA ALA A 340 -13.90 8.93 -24.37
C ALA A 340 -13.74 7.44 -24.76
N GLY A 341 -14.86 6.72 -24.82
CA GLY A 341 -14.91 5.30 -25.19
C GLY A 341 -14.37 4.34 -24.12
N GLN A 342 -13.99 4.84 -22.95
CA GLN A 342 -13.41 4.03 -21.87
C GLN A 342 -14.48 3.26 -21.07
N ARG A 343 -14.10 2.09 -20.57
CA ARG A 343 -14.97 1.19 -19.78
C ARG A 343 -14.31 0.75 -18.47
N GLY A 344 -13.52 1.64 -17.85
CA GLY A 344 -12.92 1.39 -16.54
C GLY A 344 -13.96 1.05 -15.48
N THR A 345 -13.60 0.22 -14.51
CA THR A 345 -14.52 -0.23 -13.44
C THR A 345 -14.91 0.92 -12.50
N ASN A 346 -13.97 1.83 -12.25
CA ASN A 346 -14.10 3.00 -11.40
C ASN A 346 -13.04 4.06 -11.81
N PRO A 347 -13.10 5.29 -11.26
CA PRO A 347 -12.17 6.36 -11.61
C PRO A 347 -10.68 6.08 -11.33
N VAL A 348 -10.35 5.27 -10.31
CA VAL A 348 -8.95 4.93 -9.98
C VAL A 348 -8.35 4.01 -11.05
N ASP A 349 -9.10 3.01 -11.51
CA ASP A 349 -8.68 2.18 -12.66
C ASP A 349 -8.46 3.01 -13.91
N GLN A 350 -9.40 3.93 -14.17
CA GLN A 350 -9.32 4.82 -15.32
C GLN A 350 -8.08 5.70 -15.25
N TYR A 351 -7.82 6.31 -14.08
CA TYR A 351 -6.65 7.15 -13.87
C TYR A 351 -5.34 6.38 -14.10
N ALA A 352 -5.19 5.19 -13.52
CA ALA A 352 -3.99 4.37 -13.72
C ALA A 352 -3.81 3.98 -15.20
N PHE A 353 -4.90 3.62 -15.88
CA PHE A 353 -4.86 3.32 -17.31
C PHE A 353 -4.50 4.54 -18.15
N ASP A 354 -4.98 5.73 -17.79
CA ASP A 354 -4.69 6.97 -18.50
C ASP A 354 -3.24 7.40 -18.38
N ARG A 355 -2.64 7.14 -17.21
CA ARG A 355 -1.20 7.26 -17.03
C ARG A 355 -0.44 6.31 -17.94
N LEU A 356 -0.89 5.06 -18.11
CA LEU A 356 -0.31 4.13 -19.07
C LEU A 356 -0.49 4.61 -20.52
N ARG A 357 -1.69 5.08 -20.89
CA ARG A 357 -1.97 5.67 -22.22
C ARG A 357 -1.02 6.83 -22.51
N TYR A 358 -0.81 7.71 -21.54
CA TYR A 358 0.16 8.81 -21.66
C TYR A 358 1.59 8.28 -21.80
N ALA A 359 2.00 7.34 -20.93
CA ALA A 359 3.34 6.75 -20.93
C ALA A 359 3.71 6.12 -22.29
N LEU A 360 2.79 5.36 -22.89
CA LEU A 360 2.98 4.74 -24.21
C LEU A 360 3.21 5.76 -25.34
N ASN A 361 2.76 7.02 -25.17
CA ASN A 361 2.86 8.09 -26.15
C ASN A 361 3.87 9.19 -25.81
N SER A 362 4.54 9.10 -24.67
CA SER A 362 5.48 10.13 -24.20
C SER A 362 6.92 9.69 -24.42
N PRO A 363 7.72 10.37 -25.28
CA PRO A 363 9.13 10.01 -25.51
C PRO A 363 10.02 10.06 -24.26
N ALA A 364 9.58 10.74 -23.21
CA ALA A 364 10.28 10.80 -21.92
C ALA A 364 9.99 9.58 -21.03
N SER A 365 8.94 8.80 -21.33
CA SER A 365 8.59 7.61 -20.55
C SER A 365 9.43 6.41 -20.98
N PRO A 366 9.90 5.57 -20.04
CA PRO A 366 10.50 4.30 -20.38
C PRO A 366 9.52 3.37 -21.10
N TYR A 367 8.21 3.60 -21.01
CA TYR A 367 7.17 2.83 -21.71
C TYR A 367 6.81 3.37 -23.08
N TYR A 368 7.47 4.42 -23.58
CA TYR A 368 7.21 4.93 -24.92
C TYR A 368 7.25 3.79 -25.94
N LEU A 369 6.17 3.60 -26.70
CA LEU A 369 5.98 2.37 -27.49
C LEU A 369 7.19 2.02 -28.39
N PRO A 370 7.80 2.96 -29.13
CA PRO A 370 9.02 2.68 -29.90
C PRO A 370 10.18 2.14 -29.07
N ILE A 371 10.37 2.66 -27.84
CA ILE A 371 11.40 2.19 -26.91
C ILE A 371 11.06 0.79 -26.41
N ALA A 372 9.81 0.56 -26.01
CA ALA A 372 9.35 -0.74 -25.53
C ALA A 372 9.51 -1.84 -26.59
N LEU A 373 9.10 -1.57 -27.83
CA LEU A 373 9.28 -2.50 -28.96
C LEU A 373 10.76 -2.78 -29.26
N GLY A 374 11.63 -1.77 -29.11
CA GLY A 374 13.07 -1.93 -29.30
C GLY A 374 13.78 -2.73 -28.19
N ARG A 375 13.16 -2.88 -27.01
CA ARG A 375 13.73 -3.65 -25.88
C ARG A 375 13.45 -5.14 -25.94
N ILE A 376 12.43 -5.57 -26.69
CA ILE A 376 12.10 -7.00 -26.86
C ILE A 376 13.21 -7.65 -27.68
N LYS A 377 13.87 -8.66 -27.11
CA LYS A 377 15.04 -9.30 -27.74
C LYS A 377 14.71 -10.62 -28.39
N ASP A 378 13.69 -11.32 -27.92
CA ASP A 378 13.39 -12.66 -28.39
C ASP A 378 11.88 -13.02 -28.51
N PRO A 379 11.27 -12.93 -29.71
CA PRO A 379 11.89 -12.48 -30.95
C PRO A 379 12.07 -10.97 -30.96
N LYS A 380 13.18 -10.50 -31.53
CA LYS A 380 13.36 -9.08 -31.81
C LYS A 380 12.24 -8.58 -32.72
N LEU A 381 11.56 -7.48 -32.35
CA LEU A 381 10.45 -6.93 -33.14
C LEU A 381 10.88 -5.86 -34.15
N ASP A 382 12.02 -5.21 -33.96
CA ASP A 382 12.54 -4.26 -34.96
C ASP A 382 14.09 -4.23 -34.98
N PRO A 383 14.75 -4.77 -36.03
CA PRO A 383 14.17 -5.54 -37.13
C PRO A 383 13.59 -6.89 -36.67
N TYR A 384 12.42 -7.25 -37.19
CA TYR A 384 11.83 -8.58 -37.06
C TYR A 384 12.33 -9.51 -38.17
N GLN A 385 12.68 -10.74 -37.82
CA GLN A 385 13.19 -11.74 -38.77
C GLN A 385 12.13 -12.83 -38.99
N ALA A 386 11.57 -12.89 -40.19
CA ALA A 386 10.78 -14.03 -40.66
C ALA A 386 11.69 -14.97 -41.48
N GLU A 387 11.71 -16.25 -41.13
CA GLU A 387 12.56 -17.23 -41.81
C GLU A 387 12.11 -17.46 -43.26
N VAL A 388 10.83 -17.77 -43.45
CA VAL A 388 10.21 -18.02 -44.75
C VAL A 388 8.77 -17.50 -44.76
N ILE A 389 8.40 -16.79 -45.82
CA ILE A 389 7.04 -16.43 -46.20
C ILE A 389 6.72 -17.18 -47.50
N SER A 390 5.77 -18.10 -47.45
CA SER A 390 5.32 -18.84 -48.64
C SER A 390 4.09 -18.17 -49.25
N LEU A 391 4.22 -17.73 -50.50
CA LEU A 391 3.11 -17.12 -51.25
C LEU A 391 2.44 -18.14 -52.19
N GLY A 392 2.97 -19.37 -52.26
CA GLY A 392 2.39 -20.49 -53.00
C GLY A 392 2.57 -20.39 -54.51
N ASP A 393 1.84 -21.23 -55.25
CA ASP A 393 1.90 -21.26 -56.70
C ASP A 393 1.09 -20.12 -57.33
N GLN A 394 1.59 -19.56 -58.44
CA GLN A 394 1.04 -18.41 -59.12
C GLN A 394 0.84 -18.67 -60.62
N SER A 395 -0.14 -17.99 -61.22
CA SER A 395 -0.33 -18.03 -62.67
C SER A 395 -0.46 -16.62 -63.23
N TYR A 396 0.25 -16.36 -64.33
CA TYR A 396 0.17 -15.10 -65.05
C TYR A 396 0.14 -15.35 -66.55
N GLU A 397 -0.91 -14.84 -67.22
CA GLU A 397 -1.12 -14.99 -68.66
C GLU A 397 -0.94 -16.43 -69.19
N GLY A 398 -1.34 -17.42 -68.38
CA GLY A 398 -1.26 -18.85 -68.74
C GLY A 398 0.07 -19.55 -68.41
N ILE A 399 1.07 -18.83 -67.91
CA ILE A 399 2.32 -19.40 -67.40
C ILE A 399 2.11 -19.74 -65.92
N GLN A 400 2.45 -20.97 -65.51
CA GLN A 400 2.48 -21.34 -64.09
C GLN A 400 3.86 -21.05 -63.49
N PHE A 401 3.85 -20.64 -62.24
CA PHE A 401 5.02 -20.45 -61.42
C PHE A 401 4.80 -21.18 -60.10
N HIS A 402 5.76 -22.00 -59.72
CA HIS A 402 5.66 -22.83 -58.53
C HIS A 402 6.54 -22.28 -57.41
N ASP A 403 6.10 -22.54 -56.19
CA ASP A 403 6.90 -22.36 -54.98
C ASP A 403 7.41 -20.94 -54.77
N LEU A 404 6.53 -19.93 -54.92
CA LEU A 404 6.89 -18.55 -54.63
C LEU A 404 7.19 -18.40 -53.13
N ARG A 405 8.45 -18.09 -52.82
CA ARG A 405 8.93 -17.93 -51.44
C ARG A 405 9.73 -16.64 -51.27
N LEU A 406 9.55 -16.04 -50.10
CA LEU A 406 10.42 -14.98 -49.59
C LEU A 406 11.15 -15.55 -48.37
N SER A 407 12.47 -15.58 -48.40
CA SER A 407 13.30 -16.12 -47.32
C SER A 407 14.20 -15.06 -46.71
N GLN A 408 14.61 -15.26 -45.47
CA GLN A 408 15.47 -14.32 -44.73
C GLN A 408 14.87 -12.90 -44.71
N VAL A 409 13.55 -12.81 -44.54
CA VAL A 409 12.83 -11.54 -44.59
C VAL A 409 13.08 -10.77 -43.30
N GLN A 410 13.76 -9.65 -43.41
CA GLN A 410 14.04 -8.71 -42.34
C GLN A 410 13.09 -7.51 -42.46
N ILE A 411 12.20 -7.34 -41.49
CA ILE A 411 11.19 -6.29 -41.43
C ILE A 411 11.66 -5.20 -40.48
N THR A 412 11.66 -3.94 -40.92
CA THR A 412 12.06 -2.77 -40.15
C THR A 412 10.94 -1.74 -40.12
N GLY A 413 10.90 -0.94 -39.05
CA GLY A 413 9.94 0.16 -38.91
C GLY A 413 8.68 -0.19 -38.14
N LEU A 414 8.60 -1.37 -37.50
CA LEU A 414 7.53 -1.68 -36.54
C LEU A 414 7.60 -0.75 -35.30
N SER A 415 8.80 -0.27 -34.96
CA SER A 415 9.01 0.76 -33.92
C SER A 415 8.42 2.13 -34.29
N ASN A 416 7.97 2.36 -35.54
CA ASN A 416 7.26 3.58 -35.93
C ASN A 416 5.74 3.51 -35.65
N LEU A 417 5.26 2.40 -35.08
CA LEU A 417 3.89 2.32 -34.60
C LEU A 417 3.69 3.31 -33.44
N THR A 418 2.54 3.97 -33.46
CA THR A 418 2.07 4.88 -32.41
C THR A 418 0.80 4.31 -31.81
N ALA A 419 0.48 4.70 -30.58
CA ALA A 419 -0.66 4.18 -29.82
C ALA A 419 -1.63 5.31 -29.47
N PRO A 420 -2.38 5.90 -30.43
CA PRO A 420 -3.24 7.05 -30.15
C PRO A 420 -4.13 6.82 -28.93
N ALA A 421 -4.17 7.77 -28.00
CA ALA A 421 -4.76 7.55 -26.68
C ALA A 421 -6.29 7.29 -26.74
N ASP A 422 -7.00 7.84 -27.74
CA ASP A 422 -8.41 7.58 -28.04
C ASP A 422 -8.68 6.18 -28.61
N ARG A 423 -7.61 5.45 -28.96
CA ARG A 423 -7.61 4.12 -29.58
C ARG A 423 -7.04 3.04 -28.66
N LEU A 424 -6.72 3.41 -27.42
CA LEU A 424 -6.38 2.50 -26.33
C LEU A 424 -7.59 2.37 -25.42
N VAL A 425 -8.16 1.16 -25.36
CA VAL A 425 -9.42 0.91 -24.63
C VAL A 425 -9.18 -0.11 -23.54
N LEU A 426 -9.62 0.24 -22.33
CA LEU A 426 -9.69 -0.67 -21.21
C LEU A 426 -11.05 -1.36 -21.15
N ASP A 427 -11.08 -2.69 -21.24
CA ASP A 427 -12.30 -3.49 -21.07
C ASP A 427 -12.06 -4.64 -20.09
N CYS A 428 -12.61 -4.57 -18.88
CA CYS A 428 -12.68 -5.70 -17.94
C CYS A 428 -11.36 -6.47 -17.68
N SER A 429 -10.21 -5.77 -17.60
CA SER A 429 -8.83 -6.31 -17.46
C SER A 429 -8.10 -6.65 -18.77
N LEU A 430 -8.78 -6.56 -19.91
CA LEU A 430 -8.20 -6.66 -21.23
C LEU A 430 -7.90 -5.25 -21.75
N ILE A 431 -6.66 -5.02 -22.18
CA ILE A 431 -6.26 -3.79 -22.85
C ILE A 431 -6.30 -4.05 -24.35
N HIS A 432 -7.14 -3.31 -25.05
CA HIS A 432 -7.17 -3.29 -26.51
C HIS A 432 -6.31 -2.12 -27.02
N LEU A 433 -5.29 -2.44 -27.80
CA LEU A 433 -4.42 -1.46 -28.45
C LEU A 433 -4.72 -1.45 -29.94
N HIS A 434 -5.13 -0.30 -30.46
CA HIS A 434 -5.17 -0.05 -31.89
C HIS A 434 -4.03 0.91 -32.23
N LEU A 435 -2.99 0.35 -32.83
CA LEU A 435 -1.77 1.06 -33.20
C LEU A 435 -1.86 1.55 -34.64
N GLN A 436 -1.25 2.69 -34.91
CA GLN A 436 -1.16 3.28 -36.24
C GLN A 436 0.29 3.50 -36.64
N LEU A 437 0.63 3.12 -37.87
CA LEU A 437 1.94 3.40 -38.43
C LEU A 437 2.10 4.91 -38.65
N ALA A 438 3.05 5.50 -37.94
CA ALA A 438 3.56 6.83 -38.26
C ALA A 438 4.66 6.74 -39.32
N ARG A 439 5.15 7.88 -39.80
CA ARG A 439 6.32 7.90 -40.69
C ARG A 439 7.59 7.57 -39.88
N PRO A 440 8.59 6.86 -40.46
CA PRO A 440 8.67 6.30 -41.82
C PRO A 440 7.91 4.94 -42.00
N PRO A 441 7.70 4.50 -43.27
CA PRO A 441 6.97 3.26 -43.58
C PRO A 441 7.67 1.99 -43.06
N ILE A 442 6.95 0.89 -43.03
CA ILE A 442 7.52 -0.44 -42.78
C ILE A 442 8.23 -0.90 -44.06
N ILE A 443 9.46 -1.39 -43.92
CA ILE A 443 10.28 -1.91 -45.02
C ILE A 443 10.69 -3.33 -44.69
N ALA A 444 10.45 -4.27 -45.59
CA ALA A 444 10.99 -5.61 -45.50
C ALA A 444 11.96 -5.91 -46.64
N THR A 445 13.12 -6.46 -46.31
CA THR A 445 14.15 -6.88 -47.27
C THR A 445 14.42 -8.36 -47.11
N GLY A 446 14.80 -9.06 -48.18
CA GLY A 446 15.12 -10.48 -48.09
C GLY A 446 15.51 -11.07 -49.43
N GLN A 447 15.32 -12.38 -49.56
CA GLN A 447 15.57 -13.13 -50.78
C GLN A 447 14.25 -13.65 -51.34
N PHE A 448 14.07 -13.51 -52.65
CA PHE A 448 12.96 -14.06 -53.42
C PHE A 448 13.40 -15.34 -54.13
N SER A 449 12.51 -16.32 -54.23
CA SER A 449 12.69 -17.52 -55.05
C SER A 449 11.36 -17.96 -55.66
N MET A 450 11.38 -18.40 -56.92
CA MET A 450 10.22 -18.97 -57.62
C MET A 450 10.65 -19.80 -58.83
N THR A 451 9.96 -20.89 -59.14
CA THR A 451 10.31 -21.77 -60.28
C THR A 451 9.28 -21.67 -61.41
N PRO A 452 9.65 -21.22 -62.62
CA PRO A 452 8.71 -21.15 -63.75
C PRO A 452 8.39 -22.55 -64.31
N GLN A 453 7.18 -22.71 -64.85
CA GLN A 453 6.75 -23.94 -65.51
C GLN A 453 7.69 -24.33 -66.66
N GLY A 454 8.17 -25.56 -66.64
CA GLY A 454 9.12 -26.09 -67.63
C GLY A 454 10.59 -25.73 -67.38
N GLY A 455 10.89 -24.94 -66.34
CA GLY A 455 12.25 -24.69 -65.86
C GLY A 455 12.65 -25.65 -64.74
N THR A 456 13.94 -25.97 -64.64
CA THR A 456 14.50 -26.75 -63.52
C THR A 456 15.12 -25.88 -62.43
N ASP A 457 15.49 -24.65 -62.77
CA ASP A 457 16.21 -23.74 -61.88
C ASP A 457 15.26 -22.66 -61.33
N ALA A 458 15.37 -22.38 -60.03
CA ALA A 458 14.61 -21.30 -59.40
C ALA A 458 15.16 -19.93 -59.81
N LEU A 459 14.26 -19.01 -60.14
CA LEU A 459 14.57 -17.59 -60.28
C LEU A 459 14.76 -17.02 -58.89
N THR A 460 15.93 -16.45 -58.62
CA THR A 460 16.27 -15.87 -57.32
C THR A 460 16.65 -14.40 -57.45
N GLY A 461 16.45 -13.64 -56.38
CA GLY A 461 16.89 -12.25 -56.32
C GLY A 461 16.53 -11.53 -55.04
N ASN A 462 16.84 -10.25 -54.97
CA ASN A 462 16.65 -9.46 -53.76
C ASN A 462 15.21 -8.93 -53.68
N LEU A 463 14.58 -9.12 -52.54
CA LEU A 463 13.24 -8.60 -52.21
C LEU A 463 13.35 -7.21 -51.56
N SER A 464 12.45 -6.32 -51.96
CA SER A 464 12.07 -5.11 -51.23
C SER A 464 10.55 -5.01 -51.16
N LEU A 465 9.99 -5.08 -49.96
CA LEU A 465 8.58 -4.83 -49.67
C LEU A 465 8.48 -3.53 -48.86
N ARG A 466 7.50 -2.71 -49.20
CA ARG A 466 7.21 -1.44 -48.52
C ARG A 466 5.73 -1.38 -48.17
N ILE A 467 5.41 -1.05 -46.93
CA ILE A 467 4.05 -0.76 -46.46
C ILE A 467 3.99 0.71 -46.06
N GLY A 468 3.29 1.51 -46.87
CA GLY A 468 3.17 2.96 -46.69
C GLY A 468 2.30 3.36 -45.50
N SER A 469 1.22 2.60 -45.26
CA SER A 469 0.26 2.80 -44.18
C SER A 469 -0.17 1.44 -43.64
N ALA A 470 -0.20 1.30 -42.32
CA ALA A 470 -0.65 0.10 -41.64
C ALA A 470 -1.25 0.45 -40.29
N THR A 471 -2.07 -0.47 -39.80
CA THR A 471 -2.58 -0.47 -38.42
C THR A 471 -2.20 -1.80 -37.78
N ALA A 472 -1.95 -1.81 -36.48
CA ALA A 472 -1.82 -3.05 -35.74
C ALA A 472 -2.88 -3.09 -34.62
N GLN A 473 -3.32 -4.28 -34.29
CA GLN A 473 -4.26 -4.52 -33.20
C GLN A 473 -3.62 -5.50 -32.24
N ALA A 474 -3.70 -5.20 -30.95
CA ALA A 474 -3.28 -6.10 -29.90
C ALA A 474 -4.31 -6.16 -28.78
N ALA A 475 -4.39 -7.32 -28.13
CA ALA A 475 -5.19 -7.52 -26.94
C ALA A 475 -4.29 -8.12 -25.86
N ILE A 476 -4.10 -7.41 -24.74
CA ILE A 476 -3.21 -7.83 -23.66
C ILE A 476 -4.02 -8.04 -22.38
N LEU A 477 -3.94 -9.24 -21.83
CA LEU A 477 -4.51 -9.57 -20.54
C LEU A 477 -3.43 -9.45 -19.46
N PHE A 478 -3.68 -8.62 -18.46
CA PHE A 478 -2.79 -8.53 -17.30
C PHE A 478 -3.25 -9.45 -16.18
N GLY A 479 -2.30 -10.16 -15.58
CA GLY A 479 -2.49 -11.06 -14.44
C GLY A 479 -1.39 -10.90 -13.39
N GLY A 480 -1.57 -11.56 -12.25
CA GLY A 480 -0.70 -11.41 -11.09
C GLY A 480 -1.25 -10.43 -10.06
N ASP A 481 -1.01 -10.72 -8.79
CA ASP A 481 -1.41 -9.92 -7.63
C ASP A 481 -0.21 -9.30 -6.90
N VAL A 482 1.01 -9.51 -7.40
CA VAL A 482 2.27 -8.90 -6.94
C VAL A 482 3.25 -8.83 -8.12
N LEU A 483 4.32 -8.04 -8.01
CA LEU A 483 5.28 -7.77 -9.09
C LEU A 483 5.87 -9.05 -9.70
N GLU A 484 6.32 -9.99 -8.89
CA GLU A 484 6.97 -11.24 -9.31
C GLU A 484 5.99 -12.16 -10.06
N ALA A 485 4.71 -12.06 -9.71
CA ALA A 485 3.62 -12.79 -10.34
C ALA A 485 2.98 -12.06 -11.53
N LEU A 486 3.40 -10.82 -11.83
CA LEU A 486 2.89 -10.04 -12.95
C LEU A 486 3.06 -10.80 -14.27
N ARG A 487 2.00 -10.84 -15.08
CA ARG A 487 2.00 -11.39 -16.44
C ARG A 487 1.26 -10.45 -17.38
N ALA A 488 1.82 -10.25 -18.56
CA ALA A 488 1.24 -9.48 -19.66
C ALA A 488 1.05 -10.41 -20.87
N ASP A 489 -0.11 -11.08 -20.92
CA ASP A 489 -0.38 -12.11 -21.92
C ASP A 489 -1.04 -11.51 -23.15
N PHE A 490 -0.33 -11.49 -24.27
CA PHE A 490 -0.92 -11.12 -25.56
C PHE A 490 -1.87 -12.24 -26.02
N GLN A 491 -3.16 -11.92 -26.07
CA GLN A 491 -4.21 -12.80 -26.60
C GLN A 491 -4.29 -12.71 -28.13
N ALA A 492 -3.90 -11.56 -28.69
CA ALA A 492 -3.83 -11.33 -30.12
C ALA A 492 -2.81 -10.23 -30.43
N LEU A 493 -2.14 -10.35 -31.57
CA LEU A 493 -1.33 -9.29 -32.19
C LEU A 493 -1.37 -9.48 -33.70
N SER A 494 -1.86 -8.48 -34.44
CA SER A 494 -2.00 -8.56 -35.90
C SER A 494 -1.78 -7.21 -36.57
N LEU A 495 -1.08 -7.22 -37.70
CA LEU A 495 -0.92 -6.09 -38.61
C LEU A 495 -1.97 -6.14 -39.72
N SER A 496 -2.50 -4.99 -40.10
CA SER A 496 -3.42 -4.81 -41.22
C SER A 496 -2.97 -3.64 -42.08
N ALA A 497 -2.96 -3.83 -43.40
CA ALA A 497 -2.64 -2.81 -44.39
C ALA A 497 -3.52 -3.00 -45.64
N ASN A 498 -3.85 -1.90 -46.32
CA ASN A 498 -4.55 -1.99 -47.60
C ASN A 498 -3.55 -2.40 -48.70
N SER A 499 -3.99 -3.19 -49.67
CA SER A 499 -3.12 -3.59 -50.80
C SER A 499 -2.57 -2.40 -51.60
N ALA A 500 -3.31 -1.30 -51.65
CA ALA A 500 -2.87 -0.04 -52.27
C ALA A 500 -1.65 0.60 -51.56
N ASP A 501 -1.49 0.34 -50.26
CA ASP A 501 -0.38 0.85 -49.45
C ASP A 501 0.85 -0.07 -49.48
N ILE A 502 0.72 -1.26 -50.06
CA ILE A 502 1.78 -2.28 -50.13
C ILE A 502 2.40 -2.25 -51.53
N THR A 503 3.72 -2.23 -51.59
CA THR A 503 4.49 -2.41 -52.83
C THR A 503 5.52 -3.50 -52.63
N ILE A 504 5.56 -4.47 -53.52
CA ILE A 504 6.55 -5.55 -53.51
C ILE A 504 7.38 -5.44 -54.78
N SER A 505 8.69 -5.33 -54.65
CA SER A 505 9.63 -5.29 -55.76
C SER A 505 10.69 -6.36 -55.54
N VAL A 506 11.03 -7.09 -56.59
CA VAL A 506 12.20 -7.96 -56.60
C VAL A 506 13.17 -7.49 -57.66
N GLN A 507 14.46 -7.77 -57.47
CA GLN A 507 15.48 -7.57 -58.48
C GLN A 507 16.12 -8.92 -58.81
N ILE A 508 15.81 -9.42 -60.00
CA ILE A 508 16.23 -10.73 -60.52
C ILE A 508 16.96 -10.53 -61.85
N ASP A 509 17.97 -11.35 -62.13
CA ASP A 509 18.65 -11.34 -63.43
C ASP A 509 17.92 -12.26 -64.42
N SER A 510 16.76 -11.82 -64.91
CA SER A 510 15.87 -12.64 -65.74
C SER A 510 14.97 -11.80 -66.65
N ALA A 511 14.63 -12.34 -67.82
CA ALA A 511 13.64 -11.77 -68.72
C ALA A 511 12.22 -11.67 -68.09
N PHE A 512 11.97 -12.40 -67.00
CA PHE A 512 10.69 -12.38 -66.28
C PHE A 512 10.58 -11.24 -65.24
N GLN A 513 11.57 -10.34 -65.13
CA GLN A 513 11.61 -9.25 -64.14
C GLN A 513 10.29 -8.47 -64.01
N ASP A 514 9.76 -7.96 -65.12
CA ASP A 514 8.53 -7.15 -65.12
C ASP A 514 7.29 -8.00 -64.82
N VAL A 515 7.25 -9.23 -65.34
CA VAL A 515 6.15 -10.19 -65.10
C VAL A 515 6.08 -10.55 -63.62
N ILE A 516 7.22 -10.83 -62.98
CA ILE A 516 7.28 -11.22 -61.57
C ILE A 516 6.90 -10.04 -60.67
N ASN A 517 7.37 -8.83 -60.98
CA ASN A 517 6.91 -7.64 -60.27
C ASN A 517 5.40 -7.40 -60.46
N ALA A 518 4.83 -7.70 -61.62
CA ALA A 518 3.39 -7.62 -61.84
C ALA A 518 2.61 -8.63 -60.98
N ILE A 519 3.07 -9.88 -60.92
CA ILE A 519 2.49 -10.93 -60.05
C ILE A 519 2.54 -10.53 -58.58
N LEU A 520 3.72 -10.11 -58.09
CA LEU A 520 3.92 -9.75 -56.69
C LEU A 520 3.10 -8.53 -56.26
N ASN A 521 2.66 -7.69 -57.20
CA ASN A 521 1.82 -6.53 -56.92
C ASN A 521 0.32 -6.77 -57.13
N GLN A 522 -0.13 -8.01 -57.33
CA GLN A 522 -1.54 -8.38 -57.24
C GLN A 522 -2.03 -8.24 -55.79
N ASP A 523 -3.30 -7.83 -55.62
CA ASP A 523 -3.85 -7.50 -54.30
C ASP A 523 -3.83 -8.68 -53.33
N ASP A 524 -4.17 -9.88 -53.82
CA ASP A 524 -4.16 -11.12 -53.06
C ASP A 524 -2.76 -11.51 -52.59
N ILE A 525 -1.73 -11.32 -53.43
CA ILE A 525 -0.33 -11.60 -53.07
C ILE A 525 0.19 -10.64 -52.02
N LYS A 526 -0.11 -9.35 -52.16
CA LYS A 526 0.24 -8.33 -51.18
C LYS A 526 -0.39 -8.62 -49.82
N LEU A 527 -1.67 -8.98 -49.79
CA LEU A 527 -2.38 -9.31 -48.56
C LEU A 527 -1.88 -10.63 -47.95
N LYS A 528 -1.59 -11.64 -48.77
CA LYS A 528 -1.00 -12.92 -48.32
C LYS A 528 0.39 -12.75 -47.69
N ALA A 529 1.18 -11.78 -48.17
CA ALA A 529 2.45 -11.43 -47.53
C ALA A 529 2.23 -10.88 -46.10
N VAL A 530 1.22 -10.02 -45.89
CA VAL A 530 0.85 -9.51 -44.57
C VAL A 530 0.27 -10.61 -43.68
N GLU A 531 -0.59 -11.47 -44.22
CA GLU A 531 -1.13 -12.64 -43.52
C GLU A 531 0.00 -13.56 -43.02
N SER A 532 0.98 -13.84 -43.87
CA SER A 532 2.14 -14.65 -43.49
C SER A 532 2.98 -13.99 -42.39
N ILE A 533 3.10 -12.66 -42.37
CA ILE A 533 3.74 -11.93 -41.27
C ILE A 533 2.95 -12.12 -39.97
N ASN A 534 1.62 -12.02 -40.03
CA ASN A 534 0.76 -12.25 -38.87
C ASN A 534 0.85 -13.68 -38.35
N ASP A 535 0.91 -14.69 -39.23
CA ASP A 535 1.07 -16.09 -38.83
C ASP A 535 2.40 -16.30 -38.07
N ASN A 536 3.48 -15.70 -38.56
CA ASN A 536 4.78 -15.75 -37.88
C ASN A 536 4.74 -15.05 -36.50
N ILE A 537 4.06 -13.91 -36.39
CA ILE A 537 3.87 -13.22 -35.10
C ILE A 537 3.04 -14.07 -34.15
N ALA A 538 1.94 -14.67 -34.62
CA ALA A 538 1.06 -15.52 -33.82
C ALA A 538 1.81 -16.74 -33.25
N GLN A 539 2.71 -17.35 -34.03
CA GLN A 539 3.56 -18.45 -33.56
C GLN A 539 4.54 -18.06 -32.45
N ASN A 540 4.89 -16.77 -32.34
CA ASN A 540 5.81 -16.25 -31.33
C ASN A 540 5.12 -15.46 -30.21
N LEU A 541 3.78 -15.43 -30.18
CA LEU A 541 3.01 -14.56 -29.29
C LEU A 541 3.31 -14.80 -27.81
N GLN A 542 3.53 -16.06 -27.40
CA GLN A 542 3.91 -16.39 -26.03
C GLN A 542 5.28 -15.82 -25.68
N ARG A 543 6.28 -15.96 -26.56
CA ARG A 543 7.64 -15.44 -26.32
C ARG A 543 7.64 -13.91 -26.23
N ILE A 544 6.85 -13.25 -27.07
CA ILE A 544 6.62 -11.80 -26.99
C ILE A 544 6.00 -11.42 -25.63
N SER A 545 5.03 -12.18 -25.15
CA SER A 545 4.39 -11.97 -23.84
C SER A 545 5.39 -12.14 -22.68
N ASP A 546 6.24 -13.16 -22.73
CA ASP A 546 7.25 -13.44 -21.71
C ASP A 546 8.32 -12.32 -21.65
N GLU A 547 8.81 -11.86 -22.79
CA GLU A 547 9.79 -10.76 -22.88
C GLU A 547 9.20 -9.43 -22.39
N ILE A 548 7.97 -9.09 -22.80
CA ILE A 548 7.29 -7.87 -22.35
C ILE A 548 7.00 -7.94 -20.85
N THR A 549 6.55 -9.09 -20.35
CA THR A 549 6.36 -9.31 -18.92
C THR A 549 7.66 -9.04 -18.17
N THR A 550 8.76 -9.65 -18.60
CA THR A 550 10.08 -9.50 -17.97
C THR A 550 10.54 -8.04 -18.01
N ASP A 551 10.35 -7.34 -19.12
CA ASP A 551 10.70 -5.92 -19.25
C ASP A 551 9.88 -5.04 -18.32
N ILE A 552 8.56 -5.25 -18.24
CA ILE A 552 7.67 -4.50 -17.32
C ILE A 552 8.07 -4.79 -15.87
N GLN A 553 8.27 -6.06 -15.50
CA GLN A 553 8.68 -6.43 -14.14
C GLN A 553 10.00 -5.75 -13.75
N ARG A 554 10.99 -5.80 -14.63
CA ARG A 554 12.29 -5.14 -14.45
C ARG A 554 12.14 -3.63 -14.28
N LEU A 555 11.34 -2.97 -15.13
CA LEU A 555 11.14 -1.52 -15.05
C LEU A 555 10.42 -1.10 -13.77
N ILE A 556 9.43 -1.86 -13.31
CA ILE A 556 8.76 -1.56 -12.03
C ILE A 556 9.76 -1.73 -10.89
N ALA A 557 10.51 -2.84 -10.85
CA ALA A 557 11.55 -3.08 -9.83
C ALA A 557 12.59 -1.95 -9.80
N GLU A 558 13.23 -1.63 -10.92
CA GLU A 558 14.27 -0.58 -11.03
C GLU A 558 13.79 0.81 -10.61
N ASN A 559 12.48 1.09 -10.70
CA ASN A 559 11.93 2.40 -10.33
C ASN A 559 11.35 2.41 -8.91
N LEU A 560 11.04 1.27 -8.31
CA LEU A 560 10.46 1.20 -6.98
C LEU A 560 11.46 0.78 -5.89
N ASP A 561 12.52 0.05 -6.26
CA ASP A 561 13.60 -0.43 -5.40
C ASP A 561 14.82 0.50 -5.51
#